data_AF-A0A432K8H0-F1
#
_entry.id   AF-A0A432K8H0-F1
#
_cell.length_a   1.000
_cell.length_b   1.000
_cell.length_c   1.000
_cell.angle_alpha   90.00
_cell.angle_beta   90.00
_cell.angle_gamma   90.00
#
_symmetry.space_group_name_H-M   'P 1'
#
loop_
_entity.id
_entity.type
_entity.pdbx_description
1 polymer ?
#
loop_
_entity_poly.entity_id
_entity_poly.type
_entity_poly.pdbx_seq_one_letter_code
_entity_poly.pdbx_strand_id
1 'polypeptide(L)'
;MAKNLNFKTGLLYLYWLMSGADGQKNFDPEDPEWKTMRIMREHEDIGDRDFDTFVNSDLGTPEEQLDMVLKSLDRATHAQKVRALAWMDLVMVADGNIHSKENELYVQVRNRFKIDEDEVKKDVLTLPKV
;
A
#
# COMPACT_ATOMS: atom_id res chain seq x y z
N MET A 1 22.11 -6.79 0.45
CA MET A 1 21.67 -5.76 -0.52
C MET A 1 20.93 -4.70 0.27
N ALA A 2 21.37 -3.44 0.25
CA ALA A 2 20.54 -2.36 0.78
C ALA A 2 19.31 -2.24 -0.15
N LYS A 3 18.11 -2.53 0.36
CA LYS A 3 16.87 -2.24 -0.38
C LYS A 3 16.89 -0.74 -0.67
N ASN A 4 16.87 -0.34 -1.94
CA ASN A 4 16.78 1.06 -2.32
C ASN A 4 15.39 1.58 -1.90
N LEU A 5 15.27 2.09 -0.68
CA LEU A 5 14.04 2.65 -0.13
C LEU A 5 13.58 3.79 -1.03
N ASN A 6 12.43 3.61 -1.67
CA ASN A 6 11.82 4.57 -2.57
C ASN A 6 10.30 4.45 -2.51
N PHE A 7 9.60 5.32 -3.24
CA PHE A 7 8.14 5.33 -3.33
C PHE A 7 7.53 3.96 -3.67
N LYS A 8 8.07 3.24 -4.66
CA LYS A 8 7.58 1.92 -5.08
C LYS A 8 7.76 0.88 -3.96
N THR A 9 8.89 0.91 -3.26
CA THR A 9 9.09 0.07 -2.06
C THR A 9 8.08 0.41 -0.97
N GLY A 10 7.83 1.70 -0.73
CA GLY A 10 6.82 2.16 0.22
C GLY A 10 5.41 1.65 -0.11
N LEU A 11 5.02 1.70 -1.39
CA LEU A 11 3.74 1.16 -1.87
C LEU A 11 3.60 -0.34 -1.58
N LEU A 12 4.63 -1.13 -1.89
CA LEU A 12 4.60 -2.58 -1.67
C LEU A 12 4.49 -2.91 -0.17
N TYR A 13 5.29 -2.25 0.67
CA TYR A 13 5.19 -2.40 2.13
C TYR A 13 3.83 -1.96 2.68
N LEU A 14 3.24 -0.91 2.11
CA LEU A 14 1.94 -0.40 2.53
C LEU A 14 0.83 -1.40 2.21
N TYR A 15 0.82 -1.96 1.00
CA TYR A 15 -0.10 -3.04 0.64
C TYR A 15 0.05 -4.24 1.59
N TRP A 16 1.28 -4.67 1.83
CA TRP A 16 1.54 -5.86 2.63
C TRP A 16 1.14 -5.72 4.09
N LEU A 17 1.34 -4.53 4.66
CA LEU A 17 0.89 -4.18 6.00
C LEU A 17 -0.63 -4.34 6.14
N MET A 18 -1.37 -4.06 5.07
CA MET A 18 -2.83 -4.06 5.04
C MET A 18 -3.42 -5.44 4.84
N SER A 19 -3.01 -6.13 3.77
CA SER A 19 -3.43 -7.52 3.54
C SER A 19 -2.99 -8.47 4.67
N GLY A 20 -1.97 -8.10 5.43
CA GLY A 20 -1.54 -8.82 6.64
C GLY A 20 -2.25 -8.42 7.94
N ALA A 21 -2.98 -7.31 8.00
CA ALA A 21 -3.56 -6.76 9.23
C ALA A 21 -4.61 -7.69 9.86
N ASP A 22 -5.32 -8.44 9.02
CA ASP A 22 -6.35 -9.39 9.43
C ASP A 22 -5.83 -10.83 9.58
N GLY A 23 -4.52 -11.03 9.40
CA GLY A 23 -3.81 -12.25 9.76
C GLY A 23 -3.84 -13.35 8.69
N GLN A 24 -4.42 -13.11 7.52
CA GLN A 24 -4.36 -14.01 6.37
C GLN A 24 -3.96 -13.26 5.11
N LYS A 25 -2.77 -13.57 4.60
CA LYS A 25 -2.36 -13.10 3.26
C LYS A 25 -3.11 -13.92 2.21
N ASN A 26 -3.85 -13.25 1.35
CA ASN A 26 -4.52 -13.89 0.24
C ASN A 26 -3.79 -13.58 -1.07
N PHE A 27 -3.35 -14.63 -1.76
CA PHE A 27 -2.73 -14.55 -3.08
C PHE A 27 -3.64 -15.14 -4.17
N ASP A 28 -4.93 -15.33 -3.85
CA ASP A 28 -5.92 -15.81 -4.80
C ASP A 28 -6.05 -14.81 -5.96
N PRO A 29 -5.82 -15.23 -7.21
CA PRO A 29 -6.05 -14.40 -8.39
C PRO A 29 -7.45 -13.78 -8.47
N GLU A 30 -8.44 -14.38 -7.81
CA GLU A 30 -9.82 -13.89 -7.77
C GLU A 30 -10.09 -12.87 -6.66
N ASP A 31 -9.19 -12.76 -5.68
CA ASP A 31 -9.30 -11.83 -4.57
C ASP A 31 -9.23 -10.36 -5.05
N PRO A 32 -10.23 -9.52 -4.70
CA PRO A 32 -10.26 -8.13 -5.14
C PRO A 32 -9.07 -7.28 -4.68
N GLU A 33 -8.55 -7.50 -3.47
CA GLU A 33 -7.37 -6.79 -2.96
C GLU A 33 -6.13 -7.19 -3.75
N TRP A 34 -5.97 -8.48 -4.05
CA TRP A 34 -4.88 -8.99 -4.87
C TRP A 34 -4.94 -8.47 -6.31
N LYS A 35 -6.15 -8.41 -6.91
CA LYS A 35 -6.35 -7.76 -8.22
C LYS A 35 -5.94 -6.29 -8.18
N THR A 36 -6.33 -5.57 -7.14
CA THR A 36 -5.96 -4.16 -6.94
C THR A 36 -4.44 -3.99 -6.83
N MET A 37 -3.76 -4.89 -6.11
CA MET A 37 -2.29 -4.88 -6.00
C MET A 37 -1.62 -5.04 -7.36
N ARG A 38 -2.13 -5.94 -8.21
CA ARG A 38 -1.59 -6.16 -9.56
C ARG A 38 -1.79 -4.94 -10.44
N ILE A 39 -2.96 -4.31 -10.38
CA ILE A 39 -3.25 -3.07 -11.11
C ILE A 39 -2.34 -1.94 -10.64
N MET A 40 -2.15 -1.78 -9.32
CA MET A 40 -1.19 -0.82 -8.75
C MET A 40 0.22 -1.06 -9.28
N ARG A 41 0.66 -2.31 -9.25
CA ARG A 41 1.99 -2.69 -9.72
C ARG A 41 2.19 -2.30 -11.19
N GLU A 42 1.23 -2.60 -12.06
CA GLU A 42 1.27 -2.25 -13.48
C GLU A 42 1.23 -0.73 -13.69
N HIS A 43 0.36 -0.02 -12.98
CA HIS A 43 0.20 1.43 -13.10
C HIS A 43 1.45 2.20 -12.63
N GLU A 44 2.08 1.74 -11.55
CA GLU A 44 3.26 2.38 -10.96
C GLU A 44 4.58 1.84 -11.55
N ASP A 45 4.51 1.05 -12.61
CA ASP A 45 5.66 0.47 -13.33
C ASP A 45 6.61 -0.29 -12.38
N ILE A 46 6.06 -1.11 -11.49
CA ILE A 46 6.83 -1.96 -10.59
C ILE A 46 7.18 -3.25 -11.36
N GLY A 47 8.47 -3.48 -11.58
CA GLY A 47 8.95 -4.64 -12.35
C GLY A 47 8.65 -5.98 -11.68
N ASP A 48 8.43 -7.03 -12.49
CA ASP A 48 8.14 -8.40 -12.01
C ASP A 48 9.14 -8.86 -10.96
N ARG A 49 10.43 -8.66 -11.22
CA ARG A 49 11.50 -9.09 -10.31
C ARG A 49 11.40 -8.45 -8.92
N ASP A 50 11.12 -7.16 -8.86
CA ASP A 50 11.04 -6.43 -7.59
C ASP A 50 9.79 -6.85 -6.81
N PHE A 51 8.68 -7.04 -7.52
CA PHE A 51 7.43 -7.54 -6.98
C PHE A 51 7.57 -8.97 -6.44
N ASP A 52 8.10 -9.88 -7.25
CA ASP A 52 8.32 -11.28 -6.88
C ASP A 52 9.28 -11.41 -5.69
N THR A 53 10.34 -10.62 -5.68
CA THR A 53 11.27 -10.58 -4.53
C THR A 53 10.55 -10.10 -3.28
N PHE A 54 9.67 -9.12 -3.41
CA PHE A 54 8.91 -8.55 -2.30
C PHE A 54 7.90 -9.54 -1.72
N VAL A 55 7.05 -10.15 -2.55
CA VAL A 55 6.00 -11.08 -2.09
C VAL A 55 6.57 -12.38 -1.49
N ASN A 56 7.79 -12.76 -1.87
CA ASN A 56 8.49 -13.90 -1.30
C ASN A 56 9.41 -13.54 -0.11
N SER A 57 9.46 -12.26 0.30
CA SER A 57 10.28 -11.83 1.43
C SER A 57 9.59 -12.11 2.76
N ASP A 58 10.39 -12.45 3.78
CA ASP A 58 9.98 -12.22 5.16
C ASP A 58 10.05 -10.71 5.41
N LEU A 59 8.88 -10.12 5.66
CA LEU A 59 8.71 -8.67 5.83
C LEU A 59 8.59 -8.26 7.30
N GLY A 60 8.75 -9.21 8.23
CA GLY A 60 8.76 -8.93 9.67
C GLY A 60 7.36 -8.74 10.25
N THR A 61 7.30 -8.19 11.46
CA THR A 61 6.04 -7.91 12.18
C THR A 61 5.29 -6.72 11.56
N PRO A 62 3.98 -6.54 11.84
CA PRO A 62 3.24 -5.36 11.40
C PRO A 62 3.90 -4.02 11.78
N GLU A 63 4.51 -3.94 12.96
CA GLU A 63 5.23 -2.74 13.41
C GLU A 63 6.50 -2.48 12.58
N GLU A 64 7.26 -3.52 12.26
CA GLU A 64 8.43 -3.42 11.39
C GLU A 64 8.03 -3.01 9.98
N GLN A 65 6.92 -3.54 9.47
CA GLN A 65 6.37 -3.17 8.18
C GLN A 65 5.92 -1.71 8.15
N LEU A 66 5.21 -1.24 9.18
CA LEU A 66 4.81 0.16 9.32
C LEU A 66 6.03 1.08 9.36
N ASP A 67 7.07 0.75 10.13
CA ASP A 67 8.31 1.52 10.15
C ASP A 67 8.97 1.59 8.77
N MET A 68 8.95 0.49 8.01
CA MET A 68 9.46 0.44 6.64
C MET A 68 8.63 1.28 5.66
N VAL A 69 7.30 1.28 5.77
CA VAL A 69 6.41 2.20 5.03
C VAL A 69 6.83 3.64 5.30
N LEU A 70 6.90 4.01 6.58
CA LEU A 70 7.19 5.37 6.99
C LEU A 70 8.57 5.82 6.49
N LYS A 71 9.60 5.00 6.65
CA LYS A 71 10.96 5.29 6.16
C LYS A 71 11.04 5.39 4.65
N SER A 72 10.34 4.52 3.92
CA SER A 72 10.36 4.50 2.45
C SER A 72 9.65 5.70 1.85
N LEU A 73 8.53 6.09 2.45
CA LEU A 73 7.74 7.22 2.01
C LEU A 73 8.24 8.56 2.54
N ASP A 74 9.02 8.61 3.63
CA ASP A 74 9.51 9.87 4.22
C ASP A 74 10.18 10.80 3.20
N ARG A 75 11.00 10.22 2.32
CA ARG A 75 11.71 10.92 1.24
C ARG A 75 10.90 11.12 -0.04
N ALA A 76 9.71 10.53 -0.13
CA ALA A 76 8.83 10.71 -1.28
C ALA A 76 8.22 12.12 -1.27
N THR A 77 7.86 12.60 -2.45
CA THR A 77 7.13 13.87 -2.59
C THR A 77 5.75 13.78 -1.92
N HIS A 78 5.16 14.94 -1.59
CA HIS A 78 3.80 14.98 -1.03
C HIS A 78 2.80 14.25 -1.94
N ALA A 79 2.83 14.53 -3.25
CA ALA A 79 1.98 13.87 -4.24
C ALA A 79 2.14 12.34 -4.23
N GLN A 80 3.38 11.83 -4.08
CA GLN A 80 3.61 10.39 -3.96
C GLN A 80 3.07 9.81 -2.66
N LYS A 81 3.15 10.53 -1.54
CA LYS A 81 2.55 10.08 -0.27
C LYS A 81 1.03 10.03 -0.37
N VAL A 82 0.41 11.03 -1.00
CA VAL A 82 -1.02 11.05 -1.31
C VAL A 82 -1.39 9.87 -2.21
N ARG A 83 -0.62 9.63 -3.28
CA ARG A 83 -0.79 8.50 -4.20
C ARG A 83 -0.73 7.16 -3.50
N ALA A 84 0.18 7.00 -2.54
CA ALA A 84 0.27 5.77 -1.76
C ALA A 84 -0.98 5.52 -0.90
N LEU A 85 -1.49 6.57 -0.24
CA LEU A 85 -2.74 6.49 0.50
C LEU A 85 -3.96 6.27 -0.41
N ALA A 86 -3.95 6.81 -1.63
CA ALA A 86 -5.03 6.59 -2.58
C ALA A 86 -5.10 5.14 -3.06
N TRP A 87 -3.94 4.52 -3.32
CA TRP A 87 -3.89 3.08 -3.59
C TRP A 87 -4.38 2.24 -2.41
N MET A 88 -4.03 2.65 -1.19
CA MET A 88 -4.48 1.99 0.04
C MET A 88 -6.00 2.07 0.22
N ASP A 89 -6.59 3.24 -0.04
CA ASP A 89 -8.04 3.45 -0.02
C ASP A 89 -8.75 2.50 -1.00
N LEU A 90 -8.22 2.36 -2.23
CA LEU A 90 -8.75 1.41 -3.23
C LEU A 90 -8.66 -0.05 -2.77
N VAL A 91 -7.56 -0.46 -2.14
CA VAL A 91 -7.38 -1.83 -1.65
C VAL A 91 -8.40 -2.14 -0.54
N MET A 92 -8.54 -1.24 0.44
CA MET A 92 -9.44 -1.41 1.59
C MET A 92 -10.94 -1.50 1.22
N VAL A 93 -11.32 -0.98 0.05
CA VAL A 93 -12.72 -1.02 -0.42
C VAL A 93 -12.94 -2.08 -1.50
N ALA A 94 -11.88 -2.76 -1.95
CA ALA A 94 -11.93 -3.66 -3.10
C ALA A 94 -12.85 -4.86 -2.87
N ASP A 95 -12.85 -5.43 -1.66
CA ASP A 95 -13.69 -6.56 -1.27
C ASP A 95 -15.09 -6.13 -0.78
N GLY A 96 -15.33 -4.82 -0.66
CA GLY A 96 -16.55 -4.22 -0.15
C GLY A 96 -16.66 -4.15 1.37
N ASN A 97 -15.65 -4.59 2.13
CA ASN A 97 -15.63 -4.55 3.59
C ASN A 97 -14.39 -3.84 4.11
N ILE A 98 -14.58 -2.66 4.68
CA ILE A 98 -13.48 -1.96 5.35
C ILE A 98 -13.25 -2.61 6.72
N HIS A 99 -12.13 -3.31 6.88
CA HIS A 99 -11.73 -3.90 8.15
C HIS A 99 -11.27 -2.82 9.13
N SER A 100 -11.62 -2.96 10.42
CA SER A 100 -11.36 -1.90 11.41
C SER A 100 -9.86 -1.65 11.60
N LYS A 101 -9.04 -2.69 11.55
CA LYS A 101 -7.58 -2.60 11.71
C LYS A 101 -6.91 -1.94 10.52
N GLU A 102 -7.36 -2.26 9.32
CA GLU A 102 -6.91 -1.63 8.08
C GLU A 102 -7.16 -0.11 8.12
N ASN A 103 -8.39 0.27 8.51
CA ASN A 103 -8.72 1.69 8.66
C ASN A 103 -7.90 2.38 9.75
N GLU A 104 -7.63 1.71 10.87
CA GLU A 104 -6.73 2.25 11.91
C GLU A 104 -5.32 2.50 11.37
N LEU A 105 -4.76 1.57 10.60
CA LEU A 105 -3.45 1.70 9.97
C LEU A 105 -3.43 2.83 8.92
N TYR A 106 -4.46 2.91 8.07
CA TYR A 106 -4.66 3.99 7.12
C TYR A 106 -4.65 5.37 7.80
N VAL A 107 -5.47 5.53 8.84
CA VAL A 107 -5.56 6.78 9.60
C VAL A 107 -4.21 7.11 10.26
N GLN A 108 -3.49 6.12 10.79
CA GLN A 108 -2.17 6.33 11.38
C GLN A 108 -1.15 6.84 10.36
N VAL A 109 -1.03 6.20 9.19
CA VAL A 109 -0.10 6.61 8.13
C VAL A 109 -0.45 8.00 7.60
N ARG A 110 -1.74 8.25 7.34
CA ARG A 110 -2.24 9.57 6.89
C ARG A 110 -1.90 10.67 7.88
N ASN A 111 -2.21 10.48 9.17
CA ASN A 111 -1.91 11.45 10.21
C ASN A 111 -0.41 11.71 10.35
N ARG A 112 0.42 10.66 10.20
CA ARG A 112 1.88 10.77 10.28
C ARG A 112 2.47 11.65 9.19
N PHE A 113 1.87 11.64 8.00
CA PHE A 113 2.25 12.49 6.86
C PHE A 113 1.49 13.80 6.78
N LYS A 114 0.50 14.02 7.64
CA LYS A 114 -0.36 15.22 7.66
C LYS A 114 -1.07 15.45 6.32
N ILE A 115 -1.65 14.39 5.78
CA ILE A 115 -2.39 14.41 4.52
C ILE A 115 -3.89 14.53 4.82
N ASP A 116 -4.58 15.43 4.13
CA ASP A 116 -6.03 15.56 4.27
C ASP A 116 -6.76 14.45 3.50
N GLU A 117 -7.89 13.97 4.06
CA GLU A 117 -8.70 12.93 3.41
C GLU A 117 -9.16 13.32 2.00
N ASP A 118 -9.49 14.60 1.83
CA ASP A 118 -9.98 15.13 0.56
C ASP A 118 -8.89 15.13 -0.52
N GLU A 119 -7.61 15.20 -0.14
CA GLU A 119 -6.51 15.02 -1.09
C GLU A 119 -6.46 13.58 -1.60
N VAL A 120 -6.60 12.61 -0.69
CA VAL A 120 -6.63 11.19 -1.04
C VAL A 120 -7.82 10.89 -1.94
N LYS A 121 -9.03 11.30 -1.55
CA LYS A 121 -10.25 11.10 -2.34
C LYS A 121 -10.15 11.69 -3.75
N LYS A 122 -9.53 12.86 -3.90
CA LYS A 122 -9.29 13.47 -5.22
C LYS A 122 -8.33 12.64 -6.06
N ASP A 123 -7.26 12.13 -5.45
CA ASP A 123 -6.24 11.36 -6.15
C ASP A 123 -6.75 9.97 -6.55
N VAL A 124 -7.60 9.34 -5.73
CA VAL A 124 -8.33 8.09 -6.06
C VAL A 124 -9.09 8.22 -7.38
N LEU A 125 -9.71 9.37 -7.66
CA LEU A 125 -10.42 9.60 -8.94
C LEU A 125 -9.51 9.58 -10.17
N THR A 126 -8.19 9.69 -9.97
CA THR A 126 -7.18 9.64 -11.04
C THR A 126 -6.60 8.25 -11.24
N LEU A 127 -6.90 7.31 -10.34
CA LEU A 127 -6.43 5.94 -10.39
C LEU A 127 -7.31 5.09 -11.32
N PRO A 128 -6.76 4.01 -11.91
CA PRO A 128 -7.55 3.07 -12.68
C PRO A 128 -8.62 2.44 -11.78
N LYS A 129 -9.81 2.24 -12.35
CA LYS A 129 -10.89 1.55 -11.64
C LYS A 129 -10.60 0.04 -11.66
N VAL A 130 -10.67 -0.56 -10.48
CA VAL A 130 -10.63 -2.02 -10.27
C VAL A 130 -11.96 -2.63 -10.68
#